data_AF-A0A454WA36-F1
#
_entry.id   AF-A0A454WA36-F1
#
_cell.length_a   1.000
_cell.length_b   1.000
_cell.length_c   1.000
_cell.angle_alpha   90.00
_cell.angle_beta   90.00
_cell.angle_gamma   90.00
#
_symmetry.space_group_name_H-M   'P 1'
#
loop_
_entity.id
_entity.type
_entity.pdbx_description
1 polymer ?
#
loop_
_entity_poly.entity_id
_entity_poly.type
_entity_poly.pdbx_seq_one_letter_code
_entity_poly.pdbx_strand_id
1 'polypeptide(L)' 'MQAPWPDGVTARYLTVGGATVDLTDDDGTTRLLCAGCGHGKNAAYYPPAAHRKAQAHAERCRALPRPAAGQ' A
#
# COMPACT_ATOMS: atom_id res chain seq x y z
N MET A 1 -16.73 6.34 -9.74
CA MET A 1 -15.60 5.84 -10.55
C MET A 1 -14.34 6.01 -9.71
N GLN A 2 -13.48 4.97 -9.62
CA GLN A 2 -12.22 5.07 -8.88
C GLN A 2 -11.19 5.79 -9.75
N ALA A 3 -10.39 6.69 -9.16
CA ALA A 3 -9.28 7.33 -9.87
C ALA A 3 -8.29 6.26 -10.40
N PRO A 4 -7.62 6.50 -11.54
CA PRO A 4 -6.60 5.57 -12.03
C PRO A 4 -5.55 5.34 -10.96
N TRP A 5 -5.05 4.10 -10.87
CA TRP A 5 -4.00 3.77 -9.92
C TRP A 5 -2.68 4.43 -10.33
N PRO A 6 -1.77 4.72 -9.37
CA PRO A 6 -0.43 5.17 -9.70
C PRO A 6 0.30 4.14 -10.57
N ASP A 7 1.25 4.63 -11.37
CA ASP A 7 2.08 3.79 -12.23
C ASP A 7 2.82 2.69 -11.43
N GLY A 8 2.93 1.51 -12.03
CA GLY A 8 3.57 0.34 -11.42
C GLY A 8 2.79 -0.34 -10.30
N VAL A 9 1.65 0.22 -9.85
CA VAL A 9 0.82 -0.42 -8.82
C VAL A 9 0.09 -1.62 -9.41
N THR A 10 0.39 -2.81 -8.89
CA THR A 10 -0.17 -4.09 -9.35
C THR A 10 -1.30 -4.60 -8.45
N ALA A 11 -1.33 -4.16 -7.18
CA ALA A 11 -2.43 -4.44 -6.25
C ALA A 11 -2.57 -3.33 -5.21
N ARG A 12 -3.77 -3.17 -4.65
CA ARG A 12 -4.10 -2.19 -3.61
C ARG A 12 -5.03 -2.80 -2.57
N TYR A 13 -4.70 -2.61 -1.30
CA TYR A 13 -5.47 -3.07 -0.15
C TYR A 13 -6.02 -1.88 0.63
N LEU A 14 -7.30 -1.91 1.00
CA LEU A 14 -7.93 -0.86 1.79
C LEU A 14 -7.71 -1.11 3.28
N THR A 15 -7.18 -0.12 3.99
CA THR A 15 -7.01 -0.18 5.45
C THR A 15 -8.31 0.14 6.19
N VAL A 16 -8.44 -0.30 7.43
CA VAL A 16 -9.57 0.08 8.31
C VAL A 16 -9.64 1.60 8.50
N GLY A 17 -8.50 2.29 8.51
CA GLY A 17 -8.42 3.75 8.57
C GLY A 17 -8.75 4.49 7.27
N GLY A 18 -9.15 3.79 6.20
CA GLY A 18 -9.47 4.41 4.90
C GLY A 18 -8.25 4.84 4.06
N ALA A 19 -7.02 4.64 4.55
CA ALA A 19 -5.81 4.70 3.73
C ALA A 19 -5.64 3.44 2.86
N THR A 20 -4.67 3.44 1.95
CA THR A 20 -4.34 2.29 1.09
C THR A 20 -2.97 1.70 1.39
N VAL A 21 -2.81 0.41 1.10
CA VAL A 21 -1.51 -0.26 0.98
C VAL A 21 -1.34 -0.68 -0.46
N ASP A 22 -0.34 -0.11 -1.14
CA ASP A 22 -0.08 -0.35 -2.55
C ASP A 22 1.05 -1.34 -2.71
N LEU A 23 0.91 -2.26 -3.65
CA LEU A 23 1.96 -3.16 -4.12
C LEU A 23 2.47 -2.69 -5.47
N THR A 24 3.78 -2.61 -5.60
CA THR A 24 4.47 -2.22 -6.84
C THR A 24 5.44 -3.32 -7.21
N ASP A 25 5.39 -3.78 -8.47
CA ASP A 25 6.39 -4.70 -9.01
C ASP A 25 7.71 -3.96 -9.29
N ASP A 26 8.83 -4.57 -8.92
CA ASP A 26 10.18 -4.03 -9.03
C ASP A 26 11.13 -5.21 -9.29
N ASP A 27 11.35 -5.51 -10.57
CA ASP A 27 12.31 -6.50 -11.10
C ASP A 27 12.31 -7.83 -10.33
N GLY A 28 11.16 -8.52 -10.31
CA GLY A 28 10.99 -9.82 -9.64
C GLY A 28 10.79 -9.74 -8.13
N THR A 29 10.81 -8.54 -7.56
CA THR A 29 10.37 -8.27 -6.19
C THR A 29 9.12 -7.40 -6.17
N THR A 30 8.42 -7.39 -5.05
CA THR A 30 7.24 -6.55 -4.84
C THR A 30 7.45 -5.68 -3.62
N ARG A 31 7.36 -4.38 -3.81
CA ARG A 31 7.38 -3.39 -2.73
C ARG A 31 5.97 -3.19 -2.22
N LEU A 32 5.82 -2.97 -0.91
CA LEU A 32 4.54 -2.61 -0.31
C LEU A 32 4.66 -1.26 0.40
N LEU A 33 3.67 -0.38 0.26
CA LEU A 33 3.66 0.91 0.94
C LEU A 33 2.27 1.25 1.48
N CYS A 34 2.15 1.40 2.79
CA CYS A 34 0.95 1.94 3.42
C CYS A 34 0.98 3.48 3.39
N ALA A 35 0.02 4.11 2.73
CA ALA A 35 -0.13 5.57 2.69
C ALA A 35 -0.54 6.19 4.04
N GLY A 36 -1.13 5.39 4.94
CA GLY A 36 -1.56 5.85 6.26
C GLY A 36 -0.42 5.98 7.27
N CYS A 37 0.42 4.95 7.39
CA CYS A 37 1.47 4.91 8.42
C CYS A 37 2.91 4.75 7.87
N GLY A 38 3.08 4.61 6.56
CA GLY A 38 4.40 4.42 5.94
C GLY A 38 4.98 3.01 6.08
N HIS A 39 4.21 2.03 6.58
CA HIS A 39 4.65 0.63 6.66
C HIS A 39 5.08 0.09 5.28
N GLY A 40 6.19 -0.65 5.27
CA GLY A 40 6.75 -1.24 4.05
C GLY A 40 7.66 -0.31 3.24
N LYS A 41 7.84 0.95 3.65
CA LYS A 41 8.84 1.84 3.04
C LYS A 41 10.20 1.14 2.96
N ASN A 42 10.75 1.06 1.74
CA ASN A 42 12.02 0.41 1.39
C ASN A 42 12.08 -1.12 1.57
N ALA A 43 10.96 -1.78 1.81
CA ALA A 43 10.92 -3.24 1.92
C ALA A 43 10.49 -3.86 0.59
N ALA A 44 11.33 -4.73 0.05
CA ALA A 44 11.03 -5.58 -1.10
C ALA A 44 10.79 -7.02 -0.63
N TYR A 45 9.81 -7.67 -1.22
CA TYR A 45 9.43 -9.04 -0.87
C TYR A 45 9.25 -9.90 -2.12
N TYR A 46 9.41 -11.21 -1.97
CA TYR A 46 8.90 -12.16 -2.96
C TYR A 46 7.36 -11.99 -3.09
N PRO A 47 6.77 -11.95 -4.31
CA PRO A 47 5.42 -11.41 -4.52
C PRO A 47 4.32 -12.02 -3.63
N PRO A 48 4.20 -13.36 -3.48
CA PRO A 48 3.21 -13.96 -2.57
C PRO A 48 3.32 -13.49 -1.12
N ALA A 49 4.54 -13.22 -0.64
CA ALA A 49 4.75 -12.70 0.70
C ALA A 49 4.33 -11.22 0.82
N ALA A 50 4.49 -10.42 -0.25
CA ALA A 50 4.02 -9.03 -0.29
C ALA A 50 2.50 -8.96 -0.15
N HIS A 51 1.76 -9.77 -0.91
CA HIS A 51 0.29 -9.86 -0.82
C HIS A 51 -0.18 -10.21 0.60
N ARG A 52 0.39 -11.27 1.20
CA ARG A 52 0.04 -11.66 2.58
C ARG A 52 0.33 -10.56 3.59
N LYS A 53 1.48 -9.90 3.49
CA LYS A 53 1.87 -8.80 4.39
C LYS A 53 0.99 -7.56 4.22
N ALA A 54 0.65 -7.21 2.98
CA ALA A 54 -0.21 -6.07 2.70
C ALA A 54 -1.62 -6.28 3.24
N GLN A 55 -2.22 -7.46 3.01
CA GLN A 55 -3.53 -7.82 3.59
C GLN A 55 -3.49 -7.74 5.13
N ALA A 56 -2.55 -8.44 5.76
CA ALA A 56 -2.46 -8.51 7.22
C ALA A 56 -2.24 -7.12 7.86
N HIS A 57 -1.52 -6.24 7.17
CA HIS A 57 -1.35 -4.85 7.61
C HIS A 57 -2.64 -4.05 7.44
N ALA A 58 -3.28 -4.14 6.27
CA ALA A 58 -4.47 -3.36 5.94
C ALA A 58 -5.64 -3.64 6.89
N GLU A 59 -5.85 -4.91 7.25
CA GLU A 59 -6.89 -5.35 8.19
C GLU A 59 -6.77 -4.73 9.59
N ARG A 60 -5.60 -4.18 9.94
CA ARG A 60 -5.29 -3.67 11.29
C ARG A 60 -4.95 -2.20 11.32
N CYS A 61 -4.48 -1.65 10.20
CA CYS A 61 -4.05 -0.26 10.12
C CYS A 61 -5.25 0.68 10.22
N ARG A 62 -5.22 1.55 11.23
CA ARG A 62 -6.19 2.64 11.46
C ARG A 62 -5.60 4.02 11.25
N ALA A 63 -4.36 4.11 10.76
CA ALA A 63 -3.74 5.38 10.45
C ALA A 63 -4.48 6.05 9.27
N LEU A 64 -4.85 7.31 9.46
CA LEU A 64 -5.46 8.12 8.41
C LEU A 64 -4.39 8.53 7.40
N PRO A 65 -4.74 8.62 6.10
CA PRO A 65 -3.83 9.20 5.12
C PRO A 65 -3.52 10.65 5.51
N ARG A 66 -2.26 11.07 5.32
CA ARG A 66 -1.89 12.47 5.51
C ARG A 66 -2.81 13.33 4.63
N PRO A 67 -3.51 14.35 5.18
CA PRO A 67 -4.31 15.23 4.36
C PRO A 67 -3.40 15.89 3.33
N ALA A 68 -3.86 15.97 2.07
CA ALA A 68 -3.23 16.88 1.13
C ALA A 68 -3.20 18.26 1.78
N ALA A 69 -2.05 18.95 1.74
CA ALA A 69 -2.02 20.33 2.17
C ALA A 69 -3.11 21.05 1.38
N GLY A 70 -4.09 21.63 2.10
CA GLY A 70 -5.17 22.37 1.46
C GLY A 70 -4.56 23.41 0.53
N GLN A 71 -4.95 23.36 -0.73
CA GLN A 71 -4.73 24.46 -1.66
C GLN A 71 -5.66 25.60 -1.28
#